data_AF-A0A927INL4-F1
#
_entry.id   AF-A0A927INL4-F1
#
_cell.length_a   1.000
_cell.length_b   1.000
_cell.length_c   1.000
_cell.angle_alpha   90.00
_cell.angle_beta   90.00
_cell.angle_gamma   90.00
#
_symmetry.space_group_name_H-M   'P 1'
#
loop_
_entity.id
_entity.type
_entity.pdbx_description
1 polymer ?
#
loop_
_entity_poly.entity_id
_entity_poly.type
_entity_poly.pdbx_seq_one_letter_code
_entity_poly.pdbx_strand_id
1 'polypeptide(L)'
;MARRRAAGQPPEPLGSVSQPSGPLVEGTETCVKCGETSLTRIRMTLTDGRPAVFVSCPSCEQTNWFAFDGGGVPLDRSEVLGS
;
A
#
# COMPACT_ATOMS: atom_id res chain seq x y z
N MET A 1 -8.48 50.61 14.84
CA MET A 1 -7.65 49.40 15.09
C MET A 1 -8.23 48.25 14.28
N ALA A 2 -7.68 47.92 13.10
CA ALA A 2 -8.17 46.81 12.27
C ALA A 2 -7.11 45.70 12.23
N ARG A 3 -7.43 44.53 12.79
CA ARG A 3 -6.55 43.35 12.84
C ARG A 3 -6.61 42.64 11.48
N ARG A 4 -5.53 42.75 10.69
CA ARG A 4 -5.41 42.06 9.39
C ARG A 4 -5.19 40.57 9.65
N ARG A 5 -6.10 39.71 9.15
CA ARG A 5 -5.93 38.26 9.18
C ARG A 5 -4.92 37.87 8.10
N ALA A 6 -3.83 37.22 8.49
CA ALA A 6 -2.90 36.61 7.55
C ALA A 6 -3.61 35.42 6.89
N ALA A 7 -3.83 35.51 5.58
CA ALA A 7 -4.29 34.38 4.78
C ALA A 7 -3.17 33.33 4.77
N GLY A 8 -3.45 32.13 5.28
CA GLY A 8 -2.53 31.01 5.26
C GLY A 8 -2.16 30.70 3.81
N GLN A 9 -0.85 30.69 3.50
CA GLN A 9 -0.37 30.27 2.20
C GLN A 9 -0.84 28.84 1.91
N PRO A 10 -1.31 28.55 0.67
CA PRO A 10 -1.58 27.18 0.26
C PRO A 10 -0.29 26.35 0.41
N PRO A 11 -0.38 25.08 0.85
CA PRO A 11 0.80 24.24 0.92
C PRO A 11 1.44 24.12 -0.47
N GLU A 12 2.74 24.40 -0.53
CA GLU A 12 3.54 24.24 -1.75
C GLU A 12 3.46 22.78 -2.21
N PRO A 13 3.16 22.50 -3.50
CA PRO A 13 3.03 21.13 -3.96
C PRO A 13 4.40 20.43 -3.86
N LEU A 14 4.46 19.33 -3.10
CA LEU A 14 5.67 18.57 -2.75
C LEU A 14 6.36 17.85 -3.95
N GLY A 15 6.13 18.29 -5.18
CA GLY A 15 6.44 17.54 -6.40
C GLY A 15 5.49 16.36 -6.61
N SER A 16 5.42 15.81 -7.84
CA SER A 16 4.61 14.62 -8.14
C SER A 16 5.39 13.35 -7.82
N VAL A 17 5.04 12.67 -6.72
CA VAL A 17 5.37 11.26 -6.54
C VAL A 17 4.31 10.45 -7.27
N SER A 18 4.64 9.91 -8.43
CA SER A 18 3.77 8.98 -9.15
C SER A 18 3.59 7.71 -8.32
N GLN A 19 2.43 7.55 -7.70
CA GLN A 19 2.04 6.26 -7.13
C GLN A 19 1.79 5.30 -8.29
N PRO A 20 2.20 4.02 -8.18
CA PRO A 20 1.78 2.98 -9.12
C PRO A 20 0.25 2.94 -9.18
N SER A 21 -0.31 3.53 -10.22
CA SER A 21 -1.76 3.63 -10.42
C SER A 21 -2.24 2.38 -11.14
N GLY A 22 -3.22 1.71 -10.55
CA GLY A 22 -3.84 0.51 -11.09
C GLY A 22 -4.89 -0.03 -10.11
N PRO A 23 -5.74 -0.96 -10.54
CA PRO A 23 -6.74 -1.57 -9.65
C PRO A 23 -6.07 -2.23 -8.45
N LEU A 24 -6.76 -2.27 -7.31
CA LEU A 24 -6.30 -3.03 -6.16
C LEU A 24 -6.10 -4.50 -6.58
N VAL A 25 -5.08 -5.12 -6.02
CA VAL A 25 -4.93 -6.58 -6.12
C VAL A 25 -5.97 -7.19 -5.21
N GLU A 26 -6.62 -8.25 -5.69
CA GLU A 26 -7.62 -9.01 -4.93
C GLU A 26 -7.07 -9.40 -3.56
N GLY A 27 -7.92 -9.41 -2.53
CA GLY A 27 -7.54 -9.76 -1.15
C GLY A 27 -6.75 -8.67 -0.43
N THR A 28 -6.45 -7.55 -1.09
CA THR A 28 -5.74 -6.41 -0.48
C THR A 28 -6.68 -5.31 -0.03
N GLU A 29 -8.00 -5.42 -0.21
CA GLU A 29 -8.99 -4.38 0.13
C GLU A 29 -9.03 -4.10 1.64
N THR A 30 -8.94 -5.17 2.43
CA THR A 30 -8.99 -5.14 3.90
C THR A 30 -7.85 -5.96 4.50
N CYS A 31 -7.41 -5.61 5.71
CA CYS A 31 -6.47 -6.43 6.45
C CYS A 31 -7.11 -7.78 6.76
N VAL A 32 -6.49 -8.86 6.29
CA VAL A 32 -6.94 -10.25 6.53
C VAL A 32 -7.03 -10.64 8.01
N LYS A 33 -6.42 -9.85 8.91
CA LYS A 33 -6.42 -10.09 10.36
C LYS A 33 -7.45 -9.25 11.12
N CYS A 34 -7.50 -7.94 10.90
CA CYS A 34 -8.34 -7.03 11.69
C CYS A 34 -9.41 -6.26 10.89
N GLY A 35 -9.46 -6.41 9.56
CA GLY A 35 -10.46 -5.76 8.70
C GLY A 35 -10.18 -4.29 8.35
N GLU A 36 -9.08 -3.69 8.81
CA GLU A 36 -8.70 -2.31 8.46
C GLU A 36 -8.59 -2.12 6.94
N THR A 37 -9.05 -0.99 6.41
CA THR A 37 -9.05 -0.66 4.98
C THR A 37 -7.92 0.29 4.59
N SER A 38 -7.48 1.10 5.54
CA SER A 38 -6.37 2.04 5.40
C SER A 38 -5.03 1.30 5.51
N LEU A 39 -4.64 0.63 4.42
CA LEU A 39 -3.42 -0.17 4.34
C LEU A 39 -2.35 0.48 3.47
N THR A 40 -1.10 0.31 3.86
CA THR A 40 0.05 0.58 3.00
C THR A 40 0.18 -0.55 2.00
N ARG A 41 0.21 -0.22 0.70
CA ARG A 41 0.36 -1.19 -0.40
C ARG A 41 1.50 -0.77 -1.32
N ILE A 42 2.46 -1.67 -1.51
CA ILE A 42 3.65 -1.41 -2.34
C ILE A 42 3.74 -2.50 -3.40
N ARG A 43 3.71 -2.11 -4.67
CA ARG A 43 3.87 -3.03 -5.80
C ARG A 43 5.36 -3.28 -6.04
N MET A 44 5.74 -4.54 -6.20
CA MET A 44 7.11 -4.98 -6.41
C MET A 44 7.15 -6.18 -7.37
N THR A 45 8.32 -6.51 -7.87
CA THR A 45 8.58 -7.76 -8.58
C THR A 45 9.37 -8.67 -7.64
N LEU A 46 8.89 -9.91 -7.45
CA LEU A 46 9.57 -10.92 -6.64
C LEU A 46 10.86 -11.40 -7.32
N THR A 47 11.68 -12.15 -6.58
CA THR A 47 12.98 -12.68 -7.06
C THR A 47 12.83 -13.63 -8.25
N ASP A 48 11.67 -14.27 -8.40
CA ASP A 48 11.31 -15.14 -9.51
C ASP A 48 10.72 -14.38 -10.72
N GLY A 49 10.59 -13.05 -10.64
CA GLY A 49 10.05 -12.20 -11.70
C GLY A 49 8.54 -11.98 -11.64
N ARG A 50 7.79 -12.62 -10.73
CA ARG A 50 6.34 -12.41 -10.61
C ARG A 50 6.02 -11.04 -9.97
N PRO A 51 5.00 -10.32 -10.48
CA PRO A 51 4.52 -9.10 -9.83
C PRO A 51 3.76 -9.44 -8.54
N ALA A 52 4.05 -8.71 -7.47
CA ALA A 52 3.41 -8.87 -6.16
C ALA A 52 3.14 -7.53 -5.47
N VAL A 53 2.26 -7.56 -4.47
CA VAL A 53 1.95 -6.44 -3.59
C VAL A 53 2.31 -6.81 -2.16
N PHE A 54 3.17 -6.00 -1.55
CA PHE A 54 3.37 -5.99 -0.12
C PHE A 54 2.27 -5.15 0.54
N VAL A 55 1.62 -5.70 1.55
CA VAL A 55 0.57 -5.03 2.32
C VAL A 55 1.00 -4.95 3.79
N SER A 56 0.94 -3.76 4.38
CA SER A 56 1.16 -3.54 5.81
C SER A 56 -0.04 -2.82 6.43
N CYS A 57 -0.52 -3.37 7.55
CA CYS A 57 -1.62 -2.83 8.32
C CYS A 57 -1.12 -1.95 9.47
N PRO A 58 -1.44 -0.65 9.53
CA PRO A 58 -1.01 0.21 10.63
C PRO A 58 -1.75 -0.05 11.95
N SER A 59 -2.89 -0.74 11.91
CA SER A 59 -3.73 -1.00 13.09
C SER A 59 -3.26 -2.21 13.92
N CYS A 60 -2.91 -3.31 13.27
CA CYS A 60 -2.51 -4.56 13.94
C CYS A 60 -1.11 -5.07 13.56
N GLU A 61 -0.37 -4.26 12.79
CA GLU A 61 1.01 -4.50 12.36
C GLU A 61 1.23 -5.79 11.54
N GLN A 62 0.15 -6.42 11.08
CA GLN A 62 0.23 -7.57 10.18
C GLN A 62 0.77 -7.14 8.81
N THR A 63 1.68 -7.95 8.29
CA THR A 63 2.21 -7.82 6.92
C THR A 63 1.92 -9.07 6.12
N ASN A 64 1.64 -8.92 4.83
CA ASN A 64 1.39 -10.02 3.89
C ASN A 64 1.87 -9.65 2.48
N TRP A 65 2.11 -10.67 1.66
CA TRP A 65 2.41 -10.53 0.24
C TRP A 65 1.31 -11.18 -0.58
N PHE A 66 0.97 -10.59 -1.73
CA PHE A 66 -0.05 -11.10 -2.63
C PHE A 66 0.48 -11.08 -4.06
N ALA A 67 0.34 -12.19 -4.80
CA ALA A 67 0.58 -12.20 -6.23
C ALA A 67 -0.59 -11.52 -6.97
N PHE A 68 -0.30 -10.87 -8.10
CA PHE A 68 -1.35 -10.21 -8.90
C PHE A 68 -2.38 -11.20 -9.46
N ASP A 69 -1.94 -12.44 -9.71
CA ASP A 69 -2.72 -13.56 -10.21
C ASP A 69 -3.00 -14.63 -9.13
N GLY A 70 -2.82 -14.27 -7.86
CA GLY A 70 -2.91 -15.19 -6.71
C GLY A 70 -4.30 -15.38 -6.10
N GLY A 71 -5.37 -14.86 -6.72
CA GLY A 71 -6.75 -15.02 -6.21
C GLY A 71 -6.99 -14.48 -4.80
N GLY A 72 -6.26 -13.44 -4.41
CA GLY A 72 -6.38 -12.80 -3.10
C GLY A 72 -5.89 -13.60 -1.90
N VAL A 73 -5.11 -14.67 -2.12
CA VAL A 73 -4.50 -15.46 -1.05
C VAL A 73 -3.12 -14.89 -0.70
N PRO A 74 -2.80 -14.70 0.61
CA PRO A 74 -1.45 -14.35 1.03
C PRO A 74 -0.43 -15.43 0.64
N LEU A 75 0.69 -15.01 0.06
CA LEU A 75 1.83 -15.87 -0.23
C LEU A 75 2.53 -16.29 1.05
N ASP A 76 3.01 -17.54 1.10
CA ASP A 76 3.91 -17.99 2.15
C ASP A 76 5.31 -17.34 1.99
N ARG A 77 6.07 -17.34 3.09
CA ARG A 77 7.46 -16.85 3.11
C ARG A 77 8.34 -17.53 2.05
N SER A 78 8.21 -18.84 1.86
CA SER A 78 8.99 -19.60 0.87
C SER A 78 8.73 -19.10 -0.56
N GLU A 79 7.47 -18.83 -0.88
CA GLU A 79 7.06 -18.29 -2.19
C GLU A 79 7.58 -16.88 -2.44
N VAL A 80 7.67 -16.05 -1.39
CA VAL A 80 8.19 -14.67 -1.49
C VAL A 80 9.72 -14.66 -1.67
N LEU A 81 10.43 -15.57 -1.00
CA LEU A 81 11.90 -15.60 -1.00
C LEU A 81 12.49 -16.47 -2.12
N GLY A 82 11.71 -17.41 -2.67
CA GLY A 82 12.17 -18.36 -3.70
C GLY A 82 13.08 -19.46 -3.15
N SER A 83 12.88 -19.89 -1.90
CA SER A 83 13.71 -20.89 -1.20
C SER A 83 12.89 -22.05 -0.65
#